data_AF-A0A1J6I5L6-F1
#
_entry.id   AF-A0A1J6I5L6-F1
#
_cell.length_a   1.000
_cell.length_b   1.000
_cell.length_c   1.000
_cell.angle_alpha   90.00
_cell.angle_beta   90.00
_cell.angle_gamma   90.00
#
_symmetry.space_group_name_H-M   'P 1'
#
loop_
_entity.id
_entity.type
_entity.pdbx_description
1 polymer ?
#
loop_
_entity_poly.entity_id
_entity_poly.type
_entity_poly.pdbx_seq_one_letter_code
_entity_poly.pdbx_strand_id
1 'polypeptide(L)'
;MNIIGSVSLLLWDRKAMFLIGKSENKLKKGLLENAGDVDKSSYPVELNNILERKFIFKVTVKRSNIQMQDEVYNVVSFTNEEHLIKKYTHAPHSDTFPICDRCSQIS
;
A
#
# COMPACT_ATOMS: atom_id res chain seq x y z
N MET A 1 7.64 -6.09 -4.93
CA MET A 1 7.50 -5.35 -6.20
C MET A 1 6.81 -6.29 -7.19
N ASN A 2 5.64 -5.91 -7.74
CA ASN A 2 5.11 -6.63 -8.91
C ASN A 2 5.86 -6.09 -10.13
N ILE A 3 6.12 -6.92 -11.12
CA ILE A 3 6.84 -6.58 -12.36
C ILE A 3 6.12 -5.52 -13.23
N ILE A 4 4.94 -5.03 -12.80
CA ILE A 4 4.03 -4.16 -13.56
C ILE A 4 4.04 -2.71 -13.04
N GLY A 5 4.56 -2.43 -11.82
CA GLY A 5 4.64 -1.06 -11.29
C GLY A 5 4.52 -0.96 -9.76
N SER A 6 4.42 0.28 -9.27
CA SER A 6 4.16 0.64 -7.87
C SER A 6 2.80 1.34 -7.73
N VAL A 7 2.26 1.34 -6.52
CA VAL A 7 1.02 2.04 -6.18
C VAL A 7 1.14 2.70 -4.82
N SER A 8 0.56 3.89 -4.67
CA SER A 8 0.49 4.61 -3.41
C SER A 8 -0.85 4.33 -2.71
N LEU A 9 -0.78 3.88 -1.45
CA LEU A 9 -1.95 3.48 -0.66
C LEU A 9 -2.05 4.34 0.60
N LEU A 10 -3.27 4.79 0.92
CA LEU A 10 -3.57 5.46 2.19
C LEU A 10 -4.23 4.48 3.16
N LEU A 11 -3.63 4.36 4.35
CA LEU A 11 -4.13 3.55 5.44
C LEU A 11 -4.51 4.43 6.63
N TRP A 12 -5.76 4.30 7.05
CA TRP A 12 -6.27 4.99 8.24
C TRP A 12 -5.75 4.33 9.53
N ASP A 13 -5.65 5.14 10.60
CA ASP A 13 -5.01 4.82 11.89
C ASP A 13 -5.13 3.34 12.33
N ARG A 14 -6.34 2.80 12.49
CA ARG A 14 -6.54 1.41 12.93
C ARG A 14 -5.87 0.36 12.02
N LYS A 15 -5.85 0.61 10.70
CA LYS A 15 -5.25 -0.29 9.69
C LYS A 15 -3.72 -0.15 9.70
N ALA A 16 -3.23 1.08 9.82
CA ALA A 16 -1.81 1.35 9.96
C ALA A 16 -1.25 0.72 11.25
N MET A 17 -1.97 0.87 12.38
CA MET A 17 -1.62 0.26 13.66
C MET A 17 -1.55 -1.26 13.56
N PHE A 18 -2.48 -1.90 12.86
CA PHE A 18 -2.46 -3.35 12.68
C PHE A 18 -1.22 -3.83 11.90
N LEU A 19 -0.81 -3.10 10.86
CA LEU A 19 0.39 -3.46 10.08
C LEU A 19 1.69 -3.19 10.82
N ILE A 20 1.79 -2.03 11.46
CA ILE A 20 3.01 -1.59 12.14
C ILE A 20 3.16 -2.31 13.50
N GLY A 21 2.04 -2.71 14.11
CA GLY A 21 1.99 -3.35 15.43
C GLY A 21 2.08 -2.36 16.60
N LYS A 22 2.13 -1.05 16.33
CA LYS A 22 2.14 0.02 17.34
C LYS A 22 1.21 1.16 16.96
N SER A 23 0.63 1.78 17.98
CA SER A 23 -0.14 3.02 17.83
C SER A 23 0.77 4.21 17.58
N GLU A 24 0.23 5.27 16.98
CA GLU A 24 0.94 6.52 16.70
C GLU A 24 1.66 7.07 17.94
N ASN A 25 0.96 7.15 19.08
CA ASN A 25 1.52 7.66 20.33
C ASN A 25 2.73 6.84 20.81
N LYS A 26 2.67 5.51 20.67
CA LYS A 26 3.77 4.62 21.06
C LYS A 26 4.95 4.71 20.09
N LEU A 27 4.69 4.91 18.80
CA LEU A 27 5.73 5.15 17.79
C LEU A 27 6.45 6.49 18.05
N LYS A 28 5.69 7.57 18.26
CA LYS A 28 6.24 8.90 18.58
C LYS A 28 7.08 8.88 19.84
N LYS A 29 6.57 8.26 20.91
CA LYS A 29 7.31 8.13 22.18
C LYS A 29 8.61 7.35 22.00
N GLY A 30 8.56 6.20 21.31
CA GLY A 30 9.75 5.40 21.03
C GLY A 30 10.80 6.16 20.21
N LEU A 31 10.37 7.00 19.26
CA LEU A 31 11.27 7.85 18.48
C LEU A 31 12.02 8.86 19.37
N LEU A 32 11.32 9.49 20.31
CA LEU A 32 11.89 10.48 21.24
C LEU A 32 12.83 9.82 22.26
N GLU A 33 12.47 8.64 22.78
CA GLU A 33 13.30 7.90 23.75
C GLU A 33 14.60 7.38 23.11
N ASN A 34 14.56 6.99 21.83
CA ASN A 34 15.72 6.47 21.10
C ASN A 34 16.65 7.56 20.56
N ALA A 35 16.25 8.84 20.57
CA ALA A 35 17.04 9.91 19.99
C ALA A 35 18.23 10.35 20.87
N GLY A 36 18.16 10.23 22.20
CA GLY A 36 19.15 10.85 23.09
C GLY A 36 19.26 12.38 22.89
N ASP A 37 20.16 13.04 23.61
CA ASP A 37 20.32 14.52 23.62
C ASP A 37 20.83 15.13 22.29
N VAL A 38 20.94 14.31 21.23
CA VAL A 38 21.36 14.73 19.90
C VAL A 38 20.20 14.47 18.95
N ASP A 39 19.75 15.54 18.31
CA ASP A 39 18.66 15.65 17.32
C ASP A 39 18.83 14.72 16.11
N LYS A 40 18.76 13.40 16.35
CA LYS A 40 18.84 12.35 15.34
C LYS A 40 17.59 11.50 15.49
N SER A 41 16.54 11.90 14.76
CA SER A 41 15.38 11.03 14.56
C SER A 41 15.85 9.71 13.95
N SER A 42 15.91 8.65 14.75
CA SER A 42 16.27 7.33 14.28
C SER A 42 15.11 6.73 13.49
N TYR A 43 15.43 5.83 12.57
CA TYR A 43 14.42 5.07 11.83
C TYR A 43 13.57 4.24 12.82
N PRO A 44 12.23 4.34 12.80
CA PRO A 44 11.38 3.54 13.69
C PRO A 44 11.39 2.08 13.25
N VAL A 45 12.09 1.24 14.02
CA VAL A 45 12.32 -0.19 13.75
C VAL A 45 11.03 -0.99 13.55
N GLU A 46 9.91 -0.53 14.08
CA GLU A 46 8.60 -1.17 13.91
C GLU A 46 8.10 -1.12 12.47
N LEU A 47 8.58 -0.17 11.65
CA LEU A 47 8.29 -0.17 10.22
C LEU A 47 8.91 -1.38 9.52
N ASN A 48 9.90 -2.06 10.09
CA ASN A 48 10.39 -3.33 9.56
C ASN A 48 9.30 -4.40 9.51
N ASN A 49 8.23 -4.27 10.31
CA ASN A 49 7.09 -5.19 10.28
C ASN A 49 6.32 -5.17 8.96
N ILE A 50 6.52 -4.17 8.09
CA ILE A 50 5.85 -4.08 6.79
C ILE A 50 6.77 -4.41 5.61
N LEU A 51 8.09 -4.36 5.82
CA LEU A 51 9.08 -4.56 4.76
C LEU A 51 9.02 -5.98 4.22
N GLU A 52 9.15 -6.11 2.90
CA GLU A 52 9.24 -7.39 2.17
C GLU A 52 8.06 -8.36 2.41
N ARG A 53 6.93 -7.86 2.91
CA ARG A 53 5.74 -8.66 3.13
C ARG A 53 4.78 -8.60 1.96
N LYS A 54 4.05 -9.70 1.77
CA LYS A 54 2.99 -9.81 0.77
C LYS A 54 1.65 -9.61 1.45
N PHE A 55 0.82 -8.76 0.85
CA PHE A 55 -0.53 -8.47 1.31
C PHE A 55 -1.47 -8.42 0.13
N ILE A 56 -2.74 -8.74 0.39
CA ILE A 56 -3.85 -8.41 -0.50
C ILE A 56 -4.54 -7.20 0.10
N PHE A 57 -4.66 -6.14 -0.69
CA PHE A 57 -5.36 -4.92 -0.29
C PHE A 57 -6.68 -4.80 -1.03
N LYS A 58 -7.77 -4.61 -0.29
CA LYS A 58 -9.04 -4.12 -0.85
C LYS A 58 -9.01 -2.60 -0.80
N VAL A 59 -9.11 -1.95 -1.94
CA VAL A 59 -9.05 -0.48 -2.05
C VAL A 59 -10.38 0.11 -2.54
N THR A 60 -10.60 1.39 -2.27
CA THR A 60 -11.68 2.17 -2.90
C THR A 60 -11.09 2.99 -4.04
N VAL A 61 -11.69 2.89 -5.22
CA VAL A 61 -11.38 3.74 -6.38
C VAL A 61 -12.50 4.75 -6.54
N LYS A 62 -12.15 6.04 -6.55
CA LYS A 62 -13.07 7.15 -6.79
C LYS A 62 -12.90 7.69 -8.20
N ARG A 63 -13.89 8.46 -8.66
CA ARG A 63 -13.82 9.16 -9.96
C ARG A 63 -12.59 10.07 -10.06
N SER A 64 -12.20 10.74 -8.96
CA SER A 64 -10.98 11.56 -8.91
C SER A 64 -9.70 10.74 -9.15
N ASN A 65 -9.63 9.49 -8.69
CA ASN A 65 -8.47 8.62 -8.94
C ASN A 65 -8.28 8.32 -10.44
N ILE A 66 -9.37 8.34 -11.21
CA ILE A 66 -9.35 8.06 -12.65
C ILE A 66 -9.20 9.36 -13.46
N GLN A 67 -10.03 10.36 -13.17
CA GLN A 67 -10.14 11.58 -13.99
C GLN A 67 -9.11 12.66 -13.64
N MET A 68 -8.68 12.70 -12.38
CA MET A 68 -7.75 13.71 -11.88
C MET A 68 -6.37 13.11 -11.57
N GLN A 69 -6.15 11.84 -11.93
CA GLN A 69 -4.92 11.10 -11.61
C GLN A 69 -4.54 11.19 -10.12
N ASP A 70 -5.54 11.14 -9.23
CA ASP A 70 -5.27 10.99 -7.80
C ASP A 70 -4.71 9.58 -7.57
N GLU A 71 -3.38 9.46 -7.48
CA GLU A 71 -2.67 8.17 -7.42
C GLU A 71 -2.73 7.51 -6.03
N VAL A 72 -3.42 8.12 -5.06
CA VAL A 72 -3.52 7.62 -3.70
C VAL A 72 -4.85 6.91 -3.47
N TYR A 73 -4.77 5.60 -3.21
CA TYR A 73 -5.95 4.76 -3.03
C TYR A 73 -6.21 4.45 -1.55
N ASN A 74 -7.46 4.65 -1.12
CA ASN A 74 -7.86 4.34 0.26
C ASN A 74 -8.02 2.83 0.48
N VAL A 75 -7.29 2.28 1.44
CA VAL A 75 -7.43 0.87 1.84
C VAL A 75 -8.69 0.68 2.69
N VAL A 76 -9.58 -0.21 2.28
CA VAL A 76 -10.79 -0.62 2.99
C VAL A 76 -10.49 -1.74 3.99
N SER A 77 -9.72 -2.74 3.56
CA SER A 77 -9.26 -3.87 4.36
C SER A 77 -8.05 -4.50 3.70
N PHE A 78 -7.33 -5.36 4.42
CA PHE A 78 -6.22 -6.12 3.87
C PHE A 78 -6.07 -7.45 4.59
N THR A 79 -5.31 -8.37 3.99
CA THR A 79 -4.97 -9.67 4.58
C THR A 79 -3.57 -10.08 4.14
N ASN A 80 -2.88 -10.85 4.98
CA ASN A 80 -1.61 -11.51 4.70
C ASN A 80 -1.74 -13.05 4.72
N GLU A 81 -2.95 -13.58 4.60
CA GLU A 81 -3.20 -15.02 4.60
C GLU A 81 -2.59 -15.70 3.37
N GLU A 82 -1.69 -16.66 3.61
CA GLU A 82 -0.89 -17.30 2.57
C GLU A 82 -1.74 -18.02 1.51
N HIS A 83 -2.83 -18.69 1.92
CA HIS A 83 -3.71 -19.41 0.99
C HIS A 83 -4.43 -18.46 0.03
N LEU A 84 -4.83 -17.26 0.50
CA LEU A 84 -5.39 -16.21 -0.36
C LEU A 84 -4.32 -15.64 -1.28
N ILE A 85 -3.12 -15.32 -0.74
CA ILE A 85 -2.01 -14.80 -1.55
C ILE A 85 -1.67 -15.78 -2.68
N LYS A 86 -1.55 -17.08 -2.39
CA LYS A 86 -1.29 -18.10 -3.42
C LYS A 86 -2.37 -18.11 -4.50
N LYS A 87 -3.65 -18.09 -4.10
CA LYS A 87 -4.81 -18.08 -5.01
C LYS A 87 -4.77 -16.89 -5.99
N TYR A 88 -4.47 -15.68 -5.51
CA TYR A 88 -4.46 -14.48 -6.35
C TYR A 88 -3.12 -14.22 -7.05
N THR A 89 -2.03 -14.86 -6.62
CA THR A 89 -0.72 -14.78 -7.29
C THR A 89 -0.65 -15.68 -8.53
N HIS A 90 -1.37 -16.81 -8.52
CA HIS A 90 -1.34 -17.83 -9.58
C HIS A 90 -2.56 -17.78 -10.51
N ALA A 91 -3.40 -16.74 -10.41
CA ALA A 91 -4.46 -16.56 -11.39
C ALA A 91 -3.80 -16.35 -12.77
N PRO A 92 -4.07 -17.22 -13.77
CA PRO A 92 -3.59 -16.96 -15.11
C PRO A 92 -4.17 -15.60 -15.54
N HIS A 93 -3.31 -14.68 -15.94
CA HIS A 93 -3.71 -13.47 -16.66
C HIS A 93 -4.34 -13.90 -17.99
N SER A 94 -5.62 -14.27 -17.99
CA SER A 94 -6.40 -14.48 -19.22
C SER A 94 -6.97 -13.17 -19.77
N ASP A 95 -6.71 -12.04 -19.11
CA ASP A 95 -7.19 -10.74 -19.56
C ASP A 95 -6.11 -10.06 -20.42
N THR A 96 -5.94 -10.61 -21.62
CA THR A 96 -5.51 -9.80 -22.76
C THR A 96 -6.62 -8.78 -23.00
N PHE A 97 -6.54 -7.63 -22.33
CA PHE A 97 -7.35 -6.48 -22.73
C PHE A 97 -6.93 -6.15 -24.16
N PRO A 98 -7.83 -6.17 -25.15
CA PRO A 98 -7.50 -5.70 -26.48
C PRO A 98 -7.14 -4.22 -26.34
N ILE A 99 -5.89 -3.89 -26.64
CA ILE A 99 -5.44 -2.51 -26.84
C ILE A 99 -6.40 -1.94 -27.89
N CYS A 100 -7.22 -0.97 -27.48
CA CYS A 100 -8.13 -0.29 -28.39
C CYS A 100 -7.32 0.66 -29.26
N ASP A 101 -6.81 0.18 -30.39
CA ASP A 101 -6.11 0.96 -31.43
C ASP A 101 -7.04 1.93 -32.19
N ARG A 102 -8.06 2.50 -31.54
CA ARG A 102 -9.00 3.45 -32.18
C ARG A 102 -9.17 4.79 -31.47
N CYS A 103 -8.28 5.17 -30.57
CA CYS A 103 -8.18 6.58 -30.14
C CYS A 103 -7.21 7.35 -31.04
N SER A 104 -7.50 7.43 -32.34
CA SER A 104 -6.85 8.36 -33.27
C SER A 104 -7.73 8.61 -34.47
N GLN A 105 -8.98 9.07 -34.26
CA GLN A 105 -9.73 9.91 -35.22
C GLN A 105 -10.83 10.67 -34.49
N ILE A 106 -10.47 11.68 -33.68
CA ILE A 106 -11.24 12.92 -33.54
C ILE A 106 -10.24 14.03 -33.20
N SER A 107 -9.69 14.66 -34.23
CA SER A 107 -9.27 16.08 -34.25
C SER A 107 -9.16 16.53 -35.69
#